data_AF-A0A967WJ80-F1
#
_entry.id   AF-A0A967WJ80-F1
#
_cell.length_a   1.000
_cell.length_b   1.000
_cell.length_c   1.000
_cell.angle_alpha   90.00
_cell.angle_beta   90.00
_cell.angle_gamma   90.00
#
_symmetry.space_group_name_H-M   'P 1'
#
loop_
_entity.id
_entity.type
_entity.pdbx_description
1 polymer ?
#
loop_
_entity_poly.entity_id
_entity_poly.type
_entity_poly.pdbx_seq_one_letter_code
_entity_poly.pdbx_strand_id
1 'polypeptide(L)'
;VGFDLSPAITLAVGLALSGLAPFFALPHGGRLGGGVVILAALVMVAATVVAMILPSYSASDPQQVNLYHFEDRDAGSAHWVGHARLGTMPELLLDRFDPEPVPVFPWMPASRIMVAEAEGTGLPAPGLEVLSDTIEGGQRLVEVQLRSPRGADGISLHVPADALAGDSVSAVTISGYPFAVVAEDAVQGYYSLDCFGRGCDGLVVELRLASEARVEVLVVDNTSGLPAGGEAWLQARPDTAVPVDEGDLTLLMKRVDL
;
A
#
# COMPACT_ATOMS: atom_id res chain seq x y z
N VAL A 1 12.46 6.28 -16.36
CA VAL A 1 11.60 7.03 -17.30
C VAL A 1 10.19 6.45 -17.22
N GLY A 2 9.46 6.77 -16.15
CA GLY A 2 8.19 6.15 -15.82
C GLY A 2 7.07 7.18 -15.90
N PHE A 3 6.28 7.12 -16.96
CA PHE A 3 5.01 7.83 -17.04
C PHE A 3 3.93 6.85 -17.47
N ASP A 4 3.35 6.13 -16.50
CA ASP A 4 2.03 5.50 -16.63
C ASP A 4 0.90 6.54 -16.81
N LEU A 5 1.23 7.84 -16.79
CA LEU A 5 0.34 8.94 -17.18
C LEU A 5 0.27 9.16 -18.70
N SER A 6 0.93 8.33 -19.52
CA SER A 6 0.89 8.44 -20.99
C SER A 6 -0.53 8.62 -21.56
N PRO A 7 -1.57 7.87 -21.14
CA PRO A 7 -2.92 8.05 -21.67
C PRO A 7 -3.57 9.38 -21.22
N ALA A 8 -3.35 9.78 -19.98
CA ALA A 8 -3.92 11.02 -19.43
C ALA A 8 -3.28 12.27 -20.05
N ILE A 9 -1.96 12.23 -20.25
CA ILE A 9 -1.21 13.27 -20.98
C ILE A 9 -1.65 13.29 -22.44
N THR A 10 -1.74 12.13 -23.10
CA THR A 10 -2.19 12.04 -24.50
C THR A 10 -3.63 12.52 -24.66
N LEU A 11 -4.51 12.24 -23.69
CA LEU A 11 -5.88 12.72 -23.67
C LEU A 11 -5.94 14.24 -23.44
N ALA A 12 -5.17 14.78 -22.49
CA ALA A 12 -5.09 16.21 -22.24
C ALA A 12 -4.52 16.98 -23.44
N VAL A 13 -3.48 16.45 -24.09
CA VAL A 13 -2.94 16.97 -25.35
C VAL A 13 -3.99 16.85 -26.46
N GLY A 14 -4.69 15.72 -26.58
CA GLY A 14 -5.75 15.51 -27.56
C GLY A 14 -6.92 16.48 -27.39
N LEU A 15 -7.33 16.77 -26.15
CA LEU A 15 -8.35 17.78 -25.82
C LEU A 15 -7.86 19.20 -26.07
N ALA A 16 -6.60 19.50 -25.72
CA ALA A 16 -6.00 20.79 -26.04
C ALA A 16 -5.93 21.02 -27.57
N LEU A 17 -5.58 19.98 -28.32
CA LEU A 17 -5.54 20.00 -29.79
C LEU A 17 -6.94 20.03 -30.41
N SER A 18 -7.96 19.41 -29.81
CA SER A 18 -9.33 19.47 -30.33
C SER A 18 -9.93 20.87 -30.19
N GLY A 19 -9.53 21.64 -29.16
CA GLY A 19 -9.81 23.07 -29.05
C GLY A 19 -9.24 23.93 -30.19
N LEU A 20 -8.24 23.42 -30.92
CA LEU A 20 -7.66 24.07 -32.09
C LEU A 20 -8.38 23.69 -33.41
N ALA A 21 -9.23 22.66 -33.41
CA ALA A 21 -9.97 22.22 -34.61
C ALA A 21 -10.78 23.33 -35.32
N PRO A 22 -11.49 24.25 -34.64
CA PRO A 22 -12.23 25.31 -35.32
C PRO A 22 -11.32 26.33 -36.04
N PHE A 23 -10.05 26.46 -35.66
CA PHE A 23 -9.10 27.34 -36.34
C PHE A 23 -8.64 26.79 -37.70
N PHE A 24 -8.67 25.46 -37.89
CA PHE A 24 -8.42 24.82 -39.18
C PHE A 24 -9.64 24.82 -40.10
N ALA A 25 -10.84 25.09 -39.57
CA ALA A 25 -12.10 25.14 -40.32
C ALA A 25 -12.48 26.54 -40.83
N LEU A 26 -11.75 27.59 -40.43
CA LEU A 26 -12.00 28.96 -40.89
C LEU A 26 -11.48 29.16 -42.33
N PRO A 27 -12.23 29.85 -43.21
CA PRO A 27 -11.78 30.13 -44.57
C PRO A 27 -10.49 30.97 -44.57
N HIS A 28 -9.51 30.54 -45.36
CA HIS A 28 -8.13 31.06 -45.46
C HIS A 28 -8.03 32.48 -46.07
N GLY A 29 -8.72 33.47 -45.48
CA GLY A 29 -8.80 34.84 -45.99
C GLY A 29 -7.87 35.87 -45.32
N GLY A 30 -7.28 35.56 -44.16
CA GLY A 30 -6.49 36.52 -43.38
C GLY A 30 -5.17 35.95 -42.84
N ARG A 31 -4.05 36.62 -43.13
CA ARG A 31 -2.68 36.27 -42.67
C ARG A 31 -2.52 36.10 -41.15
N LEU A 32 -3.46 36.64 -40.36
CA LEU A 32 -3.45 36.58 -38.90
C LEU A 32 -3.84 35.19 -38.35
N GLY A 33 -4.68 34.41 -39.04
CA GLY A 33 -5.15 33.11 -38.54
C GLY A 33 -4.08 32.02 -38.50
N GLY A 34 -3.26 31.92 -39.55
CA GLY A 34 -2.17 30.94 -39.62
C GLY A 34 -1.04 31.22 -38.62
N GLY A 35 -0.74 32.50 -38.36
CA GLY A 35 0.27 32.89 -37.38
C GLY A 35 -0.11 32.49 -35.95
N VAL A 36 -1.39 32.62 -35.58
CA VAL A 36 -1.90 32.24 -34.26
C VAL A 36 -1.83 30.73 -34.05
N VAL A 37 -2.19 29.93 -35.05
CA VAL A 37 -2.12 28.45 -34.96
C VAL A 37 -0.67 27.98 -34.83
N ILE A 38 0.26 28.55 -35.62
CA ILE A 38 1.69 28.21 -35.53
C ILE A 38 2.23 28.59 -34.14
N LEU A 39 1.88 29.77 -33.63
CA LEU A 39 2.31 30.20 -32.29
C LEU A 39 1.78 29.27 -31.20
N ALA A 40 0.49 28.89 -31.26
CA ALA A 40 -0.10 27.96 -30.30
C ALA A 40 0.57 26.58 -30.34
N ALA A 41 0.87 26.06 -31.53
CA ALA A 41 1.60 24.80 -31.70
C ALA A 41 3.03 24.90 -31.12
N LEU A 42 3.74 26.00 -31.36
CA LEU A 42 5.07 26.23 -30.80
C LEU A 42 5.05 26.32 -29.27
N VAL A 43 4.07 27.00 -28.69
CA VAL A 43 3.89 27.07 -27.23
C VAL A 43 3.60 25.70 -26.64
N MET A 44 2.75 24.90 -27.28
CA MET A 44 2.47 23.51 -26.86
C MET A 44 3.74 22.65 -26.89
N VAL A 45 4.50 22.68 -28.00
CA VAL A 45 5.77 21.93 -28.11
C VAL A 45 6.76 22.39 -27.04
N ALA A 46 6.91 23.71 -26.85
CA ALA A 46 7.80 24.25 -25.82
C ALA A 46 7.37 23.81 -24.41
N ALA A 47 6.07 23.86 -24.09
CA ALA A 47 5.53 23.41 -22.81
C ALA A 47 5.77 21.91 -22.58
N THR A 48 5.57 21.06 -23.61
CA THR A 48 5.86 19.62 -23.52
C THR A 48 7.35 19.36 -23.30
N VAL A 49 8.23 20.05 -24.02
CA VAL A 49 9.69 19.92 -23.83
C VAL A 49 10.09 20.34 -22.42
N VAL A 50 9.56 21.46 -21.91
CA VAL A 50 9.81 21.90 -20.53
C VAL A 50 9.32 20.86 -19.52
N ALA A 51 8.12 20.31 -19.71
CA ALA A 51 7.57 19.26 -18.83
C ALA A 51 8.40 17.97 -18.84
N MET A 52 9.06 17.63 -19.94
CA MET A 52 9.95 16.46 -20.02
C MET A 52 11.31 16.68 -19.34
N ILE A 53 11.74 17.93 -19.19
CA ILE A 53 13.04 18.28 -18.59
C ILE A 53 12.92 18.51 -17.08
N LEU A 54 11.78 19.04 -16.62
CA LEU A 54 11.55 19.29 -15.20
C LEU A 54 11.48 17.98 -14.42
N PRO A 55 12.14 17.91 -13.24
CA PRO A 55 12.07 16.72 -12.39
C PRO A 55 10.62 16.52 -11.93
N SER A 56 10.20 15.25 -11.87
CA SER A 56 8.84 14.90 -11.46
C SER A 56 8.55 15.23 -9.99
N TYR A 57 9.59 15.37 -9.17
CA TYR A 57 9.49 15.65 -7.74
C TYR A 57 10.50 16.72 -7.32
N SER A 58 10.15 17.52 -6.33
CA SER A 58 10.97 18.62 -5.81
C SER A 58 10.80 18.74 -4.30
N ALA A 59 11.63 19.54 -3.62
CA ALA A 59 11.46 19.78 -2.18
C ALA A 59 10.11 20.44 -1.83
N SER A 60 9.51 21.20 -2.76
CA SER A 60 8.18 21.81 -2.58
C SER A 60 7.02 20.89 -2.95
N ASP A 61 7.29 19.83 -3.71
CA ASP A 61 6.31 18.81 -4.11
C ASP A 61 7.00 17.43 -4.05
N PRO A 62 7.21 16.91 -2.83
CA PRO A 62 8.02 15.71 -2.62
C PRO A 62 7.25 14.45 -3.00
N GLN A 63 7.99 13.43 -3.45
CA GLN A 63 7.47 12.10 -3.67
C GLN A 63 7.05 11.46 -2.34
N GLN A 64 5.93 10.75 -2.34
CA GLN A 64 5.47 9.99 -1.19
C GLN A 64 6.16 8.62 -1.15
N VAL A 65 7.05 8.44 -0.18
CA VAL A 65 7.87 7.23 -0.01
C VAL A 65 7.93 6.85 1.47
N ASN A 66 7.36 5.68 1.78
CA ASN A 66 7.45 5.09 3.11
C ASN A 66 8.56 4.05 3.15
N LEU A 67 9.23 3.97 4.30
CA LEU A 67 10.24 2.98 4.61
C LEU A 67 9.70 2.11 5.74
N TYR A 68 9.77 0.80 5.57
CA TYR A 68 9.37 -0.16 6.57
C TYR A 68 10.55 -1.02 6.98
N HIS A 69 10.54 -1.45 8.24
CA HIS A 69 11.21 -2.66 8.66
C HIS A 69 10.14 -3.73 8.80
N PHE A 70 10.29 -4.87 8.13
CA PHE A 70 9.33 -5.95 8.15
C PHE A 70 9.98 -7.25 8.62
N GLU A 71 9.36 -7.90 9.61
CA GLU A 71 9.76 -9.22 10.08
C GLU A 71 8.65 -10.25 9.92
N ASP A 72 9.01 -11.37 9.31
CA ASP A 72 8.23 -12.60 9.36
C ASP A 72 8.81 -13.48 10.47
N ARG A 73 8.09 -13.57 11.59
CA ARG A 73 8.57 -14.24 12.80
C ARG A 73 8.63 -15.76 12.66
N ASP A 74 7.80 -16.34 11.80
CA ASP A 74 7.77 -17.79 11.58
C ASP A 74 8.80 -18.22 10.53
N ALA A 75 9.01 -17.41 9.50
CA ALA A 75 10.07 -17.64 8.51
C ALA A 75 11.48 -17.26 9.05
N GLY A 76 11.54 -16.45 10.10
CA GLY A 76 12.81 -15.97 10.68
C GLY A 76 13.54 -14.97 9.79
N SER A 77 12.82 -14.26 8.92
CA SER A 77 13.37 -13.30 7.96
C SER A 77 13.01 -11.87 8.33
N ALA A 78 13.91 -10.93 8.05
CA ALA A 78 13.70 -9.50 8.24
C ALA A 78 14.17 -8.72 7.01
N HIS A 79 13.42 -7.68 6.65
CA HIS A 79 13.69 -6.87 5.45
C HIS A 79 13.50 -5.38 5.73
N TRP A 80 14.34 -4.56 5.11
CA TRP A 80 14.03 -3.17 4.85
C TRP A 80 13.16 -3.11 3.61
N VAL A 81 12.07 -2.37 3.67
CA VAL A 81 11.10 -2.27 2.57
C VAL A 81 10.92 -0.81 2.19
N GLY A 82 11.12 -0.49 0.93
CA GLY A 82 10.75 0.79 0.35
C GLY A 82 9.42 0.69 -0.38
N HIS A 83 8.48 1.56 -0.05
CA HIS A 83 7.19 1.67 -0.73
C HIS A 83 7.00 3.08 -1.27
N ALA A 84 7.15 3.23 -2.59
CA ALA A 84 6.83 4.46 -3.29
C ALA A 84 5.35 4.41 -3.73
N ARG A 85 4.51 5.34 -3.25
CA ARG A 85 3.07 5.31 -3.56
C ARG A 85 2.81 5.43 -5.06
N LEU A 86 3.61 6.26 -5.72
CA LEU A 86 3.58 6.51 -7.16
C LEU A 86 5.02 6.71 -7.66
N GLY A 87 5.24 6.38 -8.93
CA GLY A 87 6.53 6.57 -9.60
C GLY A 87 7.59 5.54 -9.16
N THR A 88 8.83 5.79 -9.58
CA THR A 88 9.98 4.94 -9.23
C THR A 88 10.59 5.38 -7.90
N MET A 89 11.20 4.47 -7.16
CA MET A 89 11.97 4.79 -5.96
C MET A 89 13.03 5.87 -6.26
N PRO A 90 13.28 6.85 -5.36
CA PRO A 90 14.36 7.82 -5.52
C PRO A 90 15.73 7.14 -5.68
N GLU A 91 16.58 7.69 -6.54
CA GLU A 91 17.89 7.12 -6.87
C GLU A 91 18.79 6.91 -5.63
N LEU A 92 18.77 7.86 -4.67
CA LEU A 92 19.52 7.74 -3.41
C LEU A 92 19.09 6.56 -2.52
N LEU A 93 17.87 6.07 -2.71
CA LEU A 93 17.35 4.89 -2.02
C LEU A 93 17.49 3.62 -2.88
N LEU A 94 17.46 3.75 -4.20
CA LEU A 94 17.48 2.64 -5.15
C LEU A 94 18.71 1.74 -4.96
N ASP A 95 19.89 2.34 -4.79
CA ASP A 95 21.16 1.61 -4.63
C ASP A 95 21.26 0.81 -3.31
N ARG A 96 20.29 1.00 -2.40
CA ARG A 96 20.22 0.28 -1.13
C ARG A 96 19.31 -0.93 -1.18
N PHE A 97 18.48 -1.05 -2.22
CA PHE A 97 17.55 -2.14 -2.39
C PHE A 97 18.02 -3.14 -3.45
N ASP A 98 17.56 -4.37 -3.31
CA ASP A 98 17.72 -5.39 -4.32
C ASP A 98 16.94 -5.00 -5.59
N PRO A 99 17.50 -5.28 -6.78
CA PRO A 99 16.90 -4.87 -8.05
C PRO A 99 15.64 -5.66 -8.40
N GLU A 100 15.45 -6.83 -7.80
CA GLU A 100 14.29 -7.70 -8.06
C GLU A 100 13.29 -7.61 -6.89
N PRO A 101 12.02 -7.28 -7.17
CA PRO A 101 11.01 -7.19 -6.11
C PRO A 101 10.70 -8.58 -5.55
N VAL A 102 10.80 -8.71 -4.23
CA VAL A 102 10.41 -9.93 -3.50
C VAL A 102 9.05 -9.70 -2.85
N PRO A 103 8.07 -10.63 -2.99
CA PRO A 103 6.78 -10.53 -2.30
C PRO A 103 6.95 -10.82 -0.80
N VAL A 104 7.29 -9.80 -0.01
CA VAL A 104 7.43 -9.94 1.46
C VAL A 104 6.09 -9.87 2.20
N PHE A 105 5.08 -9.22 1.62
CA PHE A 105 3.74 -9.12 2.19
C PHE A 105 2.77 -10.04 1.44
N PRO A 106 2.29 -11.14 2.04
CA PRO A 106 1.30 -12.01 1.40
C PRO A 106 0.00 -11.30 0.99
N TRP A 107 -0.39 -10.23 1.70
CA TRP A 107 -1.62 -9.46 1.46
C TRP A 107 -1.44 -8.25 0.52
N MET A 108 -0.25 -8.04 -0.07
CA MET A 108 0.02 -6.87 -0.92
C MET A 108 0.76 -7.27 -2.21
N PRO A 109 0.43 -6.67 -3.38
CA PRO A 109 1.16 -6.94 -4.61
C PRO A 109 2.63 -6.47 -4.54
N ALA A 110 3.54 -7.33 -5.01
CA ALA A 110 4.99 -7.06 -5.00
C ALA A 110 5.44 -5.92 -5.92
N SER A 111 4.62 -5.50 -6.88
CA SER A 111 5.00 -4.51 -7.89
C SER A 111 5.26 -3.09 -7.35
N ARG A 112 5.04 -2.85 -6.06
CA ARG A 112 5.19 -1.54 -5.42
C ARG A 112 6.25 -1.49 -4.32
N ILE A 113 6.96 -2.60 -4.11
CA ILE A 113 7.89 -2.75 -2.99
C ILE A 113 9.28 -3.08 -3.52
N MET A 114 10.27 -2.44 -2.91
CA MET A 114 11.68 -2.81 -3.04
C MET A 114 12.16 -3.28 -1.69
N VAL A 115 13.04 -4.27 -1.66
CA VAL A 115 13.46 -4.92 -0.43
C VAL A 115 14.98 -4.96 -0.32
N ALA A 116 15.48 -5.02 0.90
CA ALA A 116 16.85 -5.37 1.22
C ALA A 116 16.85 -6.19 2.51
N GLU A 117 17.81 -7.09 2.69
CA GLU A 117 17.94 -7.83 3.94
C GLU A 117 18.13 -6.88 5.14
N ALA A 118 17.47 -7.21 6.26
CA ALA A 118 17.62 -6.52 7.54
C ALA A 118 17.97 -7.50 8.65
N GLU A 119 18.50 -6.96 9.74
CA GLU A 119 18.60 -7.71 10.99
C GLU A 119 17.25 -7.71 11.71
N GLY A 120 16.94 -8.82 12.37
CA GLY A 120 15.75 -8.92 13.22
C GLY A 120 15.93 -8.12 14.51
N THR A 121 14.87 -7.43 14.93
CA THR A 121 14.83 -6.59 16.14
C THR A 121 14.79 -7.39 17.43
N GLY A 122 14.35 -8.65 17.36
CA GLY A 122 14.11 -9.48 18.54
C GLY A 122 12.93 -9.03 19.41
N LEU A 123 12.08 -8.12 18.91
CA LEU A 123 10.89 -7.68 19.61
C LEU A 123 9.86 -8.84 19.77
N PRO A 124 9.02 -8.81 20.81
CA PRO A 124 7.94 -9.79 20.97
C PRO A 124 6.99 -9.76 19.77
N ALA A 125 6.70 -10.93 19.20
CA ALA A 125 5.77 -11.08 18.08
C ALA A 125 4.32 -10.78 18.49
N PRO A 126 3.49 -10.23 17.59
CA PRO A 126 2.05 -10.20 17.79
C PRO A 126 1.46 -11.61 17.76
N GLY A 127 0.19 -11.71 18.14
CA GLY A 127 -0.56 -12.95 18.02
C GLY A 127 -2.01 -12.76 18.39
N LEU A 128 -2.67 -13.89 18.63
CA LEU A 128 -4.05 -13.93 19.10
C LEU A 128 -4.20 -15.00 20.18
N GLU A 129 -5.24 -14.85 20.99
CA GLU A 129 -5.71 -15.83 21.96
C GLU A 129 -7.10 -16.29 21.55
N VAL A 130 -7.31 -17.60 21.40
CA VAL A 130 -8.63 -18.16 21.07
C VAL A 130 -9.46 -18.19 22.36
N LEU A 131 -10.55 -17.41 22.38
CA LEU A 131 -11.50 -17.33 23.49
C LEU A 131 -12.58 -18.40 23.39
N SER A 132 -13.06 -18.66 22.17
CA SER A 132 -14.07 -19.67 21.88
C SER A 132 -13.84 -20.25 20.49
N ASP A 133 -14.18 -21.52 20.34
CA ASP A 133 -14.11 -22.25 19.08
C ASP A 133 -15.20 -23.32 19.06
N THR A 134 -16.27 -23.06 18.30
CA THR A 134 -17.44 -23.93 18.23
C THR A 134 -17.81 -24.24 16.79
N ILE A 135 -18.57 -25.33 16.62
CA ILE A 135 -19.11 -25.71 15.31
C ILE A 135 -20.62 -25.59 15.36
N GLU A 136 -21.18 -24.80 14.46
CA GLU A 136 -22.62 -24.54 14.33
C GLU A 136 -23.05 -24.67 12.88
N GLY A 137 -23.97 -25.60 12.59
CA GLY A 137 -24.52 -25.75 11.23
C GLY A 137 -23.49 -26.10 10.15
N GLY A 138 -22.38 -26.76 10.52
CA GLY A 138 -21.28 -27.12 9.61
C GLY A 138 -20.30 -25.97 9.33
N GLN A 139 -20.45 -24.84 10.03
CA GLN A 139 -19.52 -23.72 10.04
C GLN A 139 -18.81 -23.67 11.37
N ARG A 140 -17.57 -23.17 11.38
CA ARG A 140 -16.79 -22.99 12.59
C ARG A 140 -16.84 -21.53 13.01
N LEU A 141 -17.21 -21.28 14.27
CA LEU A 141 -17.28 -19.95 14.86
C LEU A 141 -16.13 -19.82 15.85
N VAL A 142 -15.21 -18.91 15.56
CA VAL A 142 -14.00 -18.71 16.35
C VAL A 142 -13.98 -17.30 16.90
N GLU A 143 -13.95 -17.16 18.21
CA GLU A 143 -13.76 -15.87 18.89
C GLU A 143 -12.29 -15.76 19.30
N VAL A 144 -11.61 -14.72 18.82
CA VAL A 144 -10.19 -14.49 19.08
C VAL A 144 -9.98 -13.11 19.69
N GLN A 145 -9.00 -13.00 20.57
CA GLN A 145 -8.51 -11.75 21.10
C GLN A 145 -7.15 -11.42 20.50
N LEU A 146 -7.04 -10.29 19.80
CA LEU A 146 -5.79 -9.82 19.20
C LEU A 146 -4.85 -9.28 20.28
N ARG A 147 -3.56 -9.63 20.21
CA ARG A 147 -2.54 -9.26 21.20
C ARG A 147 -1.27 -8.71 20.54
N SER A 148 -0.80 -7.58 21.04
CA SER A 148 0.55 -7.06 20.73
C SER A 148 1.32 -6.86 22.04
N PRO A 149 2.11 -7.86 22.49
CA PRO A 149 2.85 -7.78 23.76
C PRO A 149 3.89 -6.64 23.80
N ARG A 150 4.30 -6.14 22.62
CA ARG A 150 5.24 -5.02 22.49
C ARG A 150 4.57 -3.64 22.55
N GLY A 151 3.24 -3.58 22.67
CA GLY A 151 2.48 -2.33 22.76
C GLY A 151 2.52 -1.52 21.46
N ALA A 152 2.34 -2.19 20.32
CA ALA A 152 2.33 -1.57 19.00
C ALA A 152 1.23 -0.51 18.83
N ASP A 153 1.40 0.40 17.87
CA ASP A 153 0.45 1.49 17.57
C ASP A 153 -0.81 0.99 16.85
N GLY A 154 -0.71 -0.12 16.13
CA GLY A 154 -1.82 -0.80 15.47
C GLY A 154 -1.59 -2.30 15.34
N ILE A 155 -2.68 -3.02 15.08
CA ILE A 155 -2.69 -4.46 14.81
C ILE A 155 -3.69 -4.76 13.69
N SER A 156 -3.30 -5.64 12.79
CA SER A 156 -4.05 -6.09 11.65
C SER A 156 -4.21 -7.60 11.71
N LEU A 157 -5.42 -8.07 11.41
CA LEU A 157 -5.71 -9.49 11.21
C LEU A 157 -6.02 -9.71 9.72
N HIS A 158 -5.22 -10.55 9.07
CA HIS A 158 -5.46 -10.97 7.69
C HIS A 158 -6.00 -12.39 7.66
N VAL A 159 -7.20 -12.55 7.11
CA VAL A 159 -7.90 -13.84 7.00
C VAL A 159 -8.01 -14.21 5.52
N PRO A 160 -7.67 -15.46 5.12
CA PRO A 160 -7.88 -15.92 3.76
C PRO A 160 -9.35 -15.75 3.33
N ALA A 161 -9.57 -15.16 2.16
CA ALA A 161 -10.90 -14.77 1.72
C ALA A 161 -11.83 -15.96 1.48
N ASP A 162 -11.27 -17.10 1.07
CA ASP A 162 -11.98 -18.36 0.87
C ASP A 162 -12.30 -19.10 2.18
N ALA A 163 -11.71 -18.68 3.30
CA ALA A 163 -11.95 -19.27 4.61
C ALA A 163 -13.19 -18.72 5.31
N LEU A 164 -13.70 -17.54 4.93
CA LEU A 164 -14.88 -16.92 5.55
C LEU A 164 -16.20 -17.44 4.95
N ALA A 165 -17.21 -17.65 5.79
CA ALA A 165 -18.51 -18.15 5.37
C ALA A 165 -19.52 -17.03 5.03
N GLY A 166 -20.31 -17.24 3.97
CA GLY A 166 -21.62 -16.59 3.77
C GLY A 166 -21.62 -15.21 3.13
N ASP A 167 -22.80 -14.56 3.16
CA ASP A 167 -23.00 -13.17 2.73
C ASP A 167 -22.24 -12.23 3.67
N SER A 168 -21.40 -11.39 3.06
CA SER A 168 -20.46 -10.42 3.61
C SER A 168 -20.74 -9.80 4.99
N VAL A 169 -21.98 -9.62 5.42
CA VAL A 169 -22.34 -8.76 6.56
C VAL A 169 -22.15 -9.40 7.95
N SER A 170 -22.13 -10.73 8.07
CA SER A 170 -22.08 -11.44 9.37
C SER A 170 -20.91 -12.42 9.53
N ALA A 171 -19.95 -12.39 8.60
CA ALA A 171 -18.77 -13.24 8.64
C ALA A 171 -17.78 -12.83 9.73
N VAL A 172 -17.80 -11.54 10.10
CA VAL A 172 -16.92 -10.97 11.13
C VAL A 172 -17.74 -10.13 12.10
N THR A 173 -17.53 -10.33 13.39
CA THR A 173 -18.10 -9.48 14.45
C THR A 173 -16.96 -8.85 15.25
N ILE A 174 -16.98 -7.54 15.43
CA ILE A 174 -15.97 -6.81 16.22
C ILE A 174 -16.63 -6.31 17.49
N SER A 175 -16.21 -6.81 18.65
CA SER A 175 -16.79 -6.44 19.95
C SER A 175 -18.33 -6.53 19.98
N GLY A 176 -18.90 -7.56 19.35
CA GLY A 176 -20.35 -7.79 19.26
C GLY A 176 -21.09 -7.03 18.14
N TYR A 177 -20.40 -6.21 17.34
CA TYR A 177 -20.99 -5.51 16.20
C TYR A 177 -20.62 -6.18 14.87
N PRO A 178 -21.60 -6.52 14.02
CA PRO A 178 -21.33 -7.14 12.73
C PRO A 178 -20.54 -6.18 11.83
N PHE A 179 -19.50 -6.70 11.20
CA PHE A 179 -18.64 -5.99 10.26
C PHE A 179 -18.82 -6.60 8.88
N ALA A 180 -19.19 -5.78 7.90
CA ALA A 180 -19.40 -6.25 6.55
C ALA A 180 -18.07 -6.44 5.81
N VAL A 181 -17.84 -7.65 5.34
CA VAL A 181 -16.66 -8.11 4.61
C VAL A 181 -17.08 -8.47 3.19
N VAL A 182 -16.90 -7.55 2.23
CA VAL A 182 -17.37 -7.73 0.85
C VAL A 182 -16.26 -8.36 0.01
N ALA A 183 -16.57 -9.39 -0.80
CA ALA A 183 -15.54 -10.18 -1.52
C ALA A 183 -14.62 -9.36 -2.43
N GLU A 184 -15.14 -8.29 -3.01
CA GLU A 184 -14.38 -7.34 -3.80
C GLU A 184 -13.32 -6.56 -3.00
N ASP A 185 -13.40 -6.55 -1.66
CA ASP A 185 -12.45 -5.89 -0.77
C ASP A 185 -11.22 -6.76 -0.45
N ALA A 186 -11.24 -8.05 -0.83
CA ALA A 186 -10.09 -8.93 -0.61
C ALA A 186 -8.91 -8.52 -1.49
N VAL A 187 -7.76 -8.25 -0.88
CA VAL A 187 -6.52 -7.91 -1.58
C VAL A 187 -5.58 -9.09 -1.49
N GLN A 188 -5.08 -9.56 -2.65
CA GLN A 188 -4.22 -10.76 -2.74
C GLN A 188 -4.82 -12.00 -2.04
N GLY A 189 -6.15 -12.12 -2.03
CA GLY A 189 -6.84 -13.25 -1.42
C GLY A 189 -6.99 -13.16 0.10
N TYR A 190 -6.71 -12.01 0.72
CA TYR A 190 -6.92 -11.77 2.14
C TYR A 190 -7.93 -10.65 2.39
N TYR A 191 -8.78 -10.83 3.41
CA TYR A 191 -9.44 -9.73 4.08
C TYR A 191 -8.57 -9.22 5.21
N SER A 192 -8.48 -7.90 5.34
CA SER A 192 -7.69 -7.26 6.38
C SER A 192 -8.62 -6.50 7.33
N LEU A 193 -8.53 -6.81 8.62
CA LEU A 193 -9.12 -6.01 9.68
C LEU A 193 -8.00 -5.22 10.33
N ASP A 194 -8.00 -3.92 10.11
CA ASP A 194 -7.00 -3.00 10.66
C ASP A 194 -7.57 -2.27 11.88
N CYS A 195 -6.85 -2.33 12.99
CA CYS A 195 -7.16 -1.58 14.20
C CYS A 195 -6.00 -0.65 14.55
N PHE A 196 -6.32 0.62 14.81
CA PHE A 196 -5.37 1.65 15.19
C PHE A 196 -5.62 2.20 16.60
N GLY A 197 -4.54 2.38 17.34
CA GLY A 197 -4.52 2.98 18.66
C GLY A 197 -4.58 1.98 19.82
N ARG A 198 -4.58 2.53 21.03
CA ARG A 198 -4.42 1.77 22.28
C ARG A 198 -5.53 0.76 22.61
N GLY A 199 -6.68 0.86 21.94
CA GLY A 199 -7.81 -0.07 22.14
C GLY A 199 -7.68 -1.38 21.38
N CYS A 200 -6.62 -1.55 20.59
CA CYS A 200 -6.47 -2.68 19.70
C CYS A 200 -5.85 -3.93 20.35
N ASP A 201 -4.98 -3.74 21.34
CA ASP A 201 -4.53 -4.85 22.19
C ASP A 201 -5.70 -5.27 23.11
N GLY A 202 -6.14 -6.51 22.95
CA GLY A 202 -7.34 -7.02 23.60
C GLY A 202 -8.61 -6.94 22.73
N LEU A 203 -8.53 -6.46 21.49
CA LEU A 203 -9.67 -6.43 20.58
C LEU A 203 -10.20 -7.84 20.33
N VAL A 204 -11.49 -8.06 20.58
CA VAL A 204 -12.15 -9.34 20.35
C VAL A 204 -12.83 -9.33 18.98
N VAL A 205 -12.49 -10.33 18.18
CA VAL A 205 -13.00 -10.56 16.83
C VAL A 205 -13.60 -11.96 16.78
N GLU A 206 -14.85 -12.05 16.34
CA GLU A 206 -15.51 -13.30 16.02
C GLU A 206 -15.42 -13.53 14.51
N LEU A 207 -15.00 -14.72 14.11
CA LEU A 207 -14.88 -15.16 12.72
C LEU A 207 -15.81 -16.34 12.48
N ARG A 208 -16.63 -16.26 11.43
CA ARG A 208 -17.42 -17.37 10.94
C ARG A 208 -16.74 -17.98 9.72
N LEU A 209 -16.15 -19.15 9.91
CA LEU A 209 -15.38 -19.87 8.89
C LEU A 209 -16.28 -20.80 8.07
N ALA A 210 -16.00 -20.88 6.76
CA ALA A 210 -16.79 -21.62 5.78
C ALA A 210 -16.74 -23.15 5.97
N SER A 211 -15.75 -23.65 6.70
CA SER A 211 -15.59 -25.07 6.98
C SER A 211 -15.07 -25.31 8.40
N GLU A 212 -15.11 -26.57 8.82
CA GLU A 212 -14.54 -27.04 10.10
C GLU A 212 -13.01 -27.20 10.04
N ALA A 213 -12.39 -26.99 8.87
CA ALA A 213 -10.94 -27.12 8.71
C ALA A 213 -10.19 -26.01 9.47
N ARG A 214 -8.92 -26.29 9.78
CA ARG A 214 -8.02 -25.26 10.30
C ARG A 214 -7.69 -24.25 9.23
N VAL A 215 -7.56 -22.99 9.65
CA VAL A 215 -7.26 -21.86 8.77
C VAL A 215 -6.06 -21.12 9.34
N GLU A 216 -5.02 -20.96 8.52
CA GLU A 216 -3.91 -20.09 8.87
C GLU A 216 -4.33 -18.63 8.66
N VAL A 217 -4.19 -17.81 9.69
CA VAL A 217 -4.39 -16.36 9.64
C VAL A 217 -3.08 -15.63 9.92
N LEU A 218 -2.96 -14.39 9.46
CA LEU A 218 -1.79 -13.56 9.71
C LEU A 218 -2.15 -12.46 10.70
N VAL A 219 -1.38 -12.35 11.77
CA VAL A 219 -1.46 -11.22 12.70
C VAL A 219 -0.24 -10.34 12.49
N VAL A 220 -0.47 -9.08 12.18
CA VAL A 220 0.58 -8.09 11.91
C VAL A 220 0.40 -6.95 12.88
N ASP A 221 1.45 -6.51 13.57
CA ASP A 221 1.40 -5.28 14.35
C ASP A 221 2.40 -4.25 13.84
N ASN A 222 2.10 -2.98 14.05
CA ASN A 222 2.89 -1.87 13.52
C ASN A 222 3.25 -0.85 14.60
N THR A 223 4.47 -0.33 14.56
CA THR A 223 4.90 0.81 15.38
C THR A 223 5.48 1.87 14.47
N SER A 224 5.17 3.12 14.78
CA SER A 224 5.68 4.30 14.08
C SER A 224 7.21 4.37 14.16
N GLY A 225 7.83 4.60 13.01
CA GLY A 225 9.28 4.71 12.84
C GLY A 225 9.97 3.37 12.54
N LEU A 226 11.25 3.49 12.18
CA LEU A 226 12.14 2.35 11.98
C LEU A 226 12.79 1.94 13.31
N PRO A 227 13.16 0.66 13.48
CA PRO A 227 13.86 0.21 14.68
C PRO A 227 15.33 0.66 14.65
N ALA A 228 16.07 0.35 15.71
CA ALA A 228 17.51 0.58 15.76
C ALA A 228 18.21 -0.06 14.54
N GLY A 229 19.13 0.68 13.90
CA GLY A 229 19.74 0.31 12.62
C GLY A 229 19.05 0.94 11.39
N GLY A 230 17.87 1.54 11.57
CA GLY A 230 17.12 2.25 10.54
C GLY A 230 17.65 3.65 10.22
N GLU A 231 18.58 4.20 11.00
CA GLU A 231 19.02 5.59 10.90
C GLU A 231 19.66 5.89 9.54
N ALA A 232 20.43 4.93 8.99
CA ALA A 232 21.05 5.08 7.69
C ALA A 232 20.03 5.14 6.54
N TRP A 233 18.87 4.51 6.70
CA TRP A 233 17.77 4.57 5.74
C TRP A 233 17.06 5.92 5.77
N LEU A 234 16.79 6.42 6.98
CA LEU A 234 16.21 7.76 7.16
C LEU A 234 17.15 8.86 6.63
N GLN A 235 18.46 8.74 6.86
CA GLN A 235 19.45 9.68 6.33
C GLN A 235 19.60 9.63 4.81
N ALA A 236 19.30 8.49 4.19
CA ALA A 236 19.36 8.33 2.74
C ALA A 236 18.12 8.89 2.03
N ARG A 237 17.05 9.21 2.76
CA ARG A 237 15.86 9.86 2.18
C ARG A 237 16.25 11.25 1.66
N PRO A 238 16.07 11.53 0.35
CA PRO A 238 16.28 12.87 -0.20
C PRO A 238 15.24 13.85 0.33
N ASP A 239 15.54 15.15 0.27
CA ASP A 239 14.60 16.24 0.56
C ASP A 239 13.41 16.30 -0.42
N THR A 240 13.51 15.60 -1.56
CA THR A 240 12.43 15.39 -2.53
C THR A 240 11.54 14.21 -2.21
N ALA A 241 11.68 13.56 -1.05
CA ALA A 241 10.85 12.44 -0.62
C ALA A 241 10.34 12.64 0.83
N VAL A 242 9.09 12.28 1.07
CA VAL A 242 8.43 12.45 2.37
C VAL A 242 7.61 11.19 2.72
N PRO A 243 7.55 10.79 3.99
CA PRO A 243 6.61 9.77 4.43
C PRO A 243 5.16 10.28 4.28
N VAL A 244 4.21 9.36 4.06
CA VAL A 244 2.78 9.64 3.92
C VAL A 244 1.93 8.67 4.73
N ASP A 245 0.72 9.11 5.09
CA ASP A 245 -0.25 8.36 5.88
C ASP A 245 0.34 7.99 7.26
N GLU A 246 0.61 6.72 7.51
CA GLU A 246 1.27 6.24 8.74
C GLU A 246 2.78 6.46 8.75
N GLY A 247 3.35 6.81 7.59
CA GLY A 247 4.77 7.08 7.41
C GLY A 247 5.63 5.83 7.47
N ASP A 248 6.75 5.93 8.19
CA ASP A 248 7.69 4.83 8.34
C ASP A 248 7.24 3.90 9.46
N LEU A 249 7.41 2.59 9.28
CA LEU A 249 6.85 1.59 10.21
C LEU A 249 7.80 0.45 10.52
N THR A 250 7.70 -0.07 11.73
CA THR A 250 8.23 -1.38 12.14
C THR A 250 7.08 -2.37 12.22
N LEU A 251 7.07 -3.32 11.30
CA LEU A 251 6.03 -4.33 11.08
C LEU A 251 6.53 -5.70 11.52
N LEU A 252 5.83 -6.34 12.45
CA LEU A 252 6.07 -7.75 12.79
C LEU A 252 4.85 -8.57 12.40
N MET A 253 5.07 -9.68 11.71
CA MET A 253 4.03 -10.62 11.33
C MET A 253 4.22 -11.96 12.03
N LYS A 254 3.10 -12.59 12.39
CA LYS A 254 3.02 -13.98 12.82
C LYS A 254 1.86 -14.72 12.16
N ARG A 255 2.10 -15.97 11.75
CA ARG A 255 1.09 -16.94 11.32
C ARG A 255 0.51 -17.66 12.52
N VAL A 256 -0.81 -17.81 12.53
CA VAL A 256 -1.52 -18.53 13.58
C VAL A 256 -2.55 -19.45 12.95
N ASP A 257 -2.50 -20.73 13.32
CA ASP A 257 -3.55 -21.67 12.98
C ASP A 257 -4.74 -21.45 13.91
N LEU A 258 -5.89 -21.12 13.31
CA LEU A 258 -7.19 -21.27 13.95
C LEU A 258 -7.64 -22.70 13.73
#